data_AF-A0A7S0BIC5-F1
#
_entry.id   AF-A0A7S0BIC5-F1
#
_cell.length_a   1.000
_cell.length_b   1.000
_cell.length_c   1.000
_cell.angle_alpha   90.00
_cell.angle_beta   90.00
_cell.angle_gamma   90.00
#
_symmetry.space_group_name_H-M   'P 1'
#
loop_
_entity.id
_entity.type
_entity.pdbx_description
1 polymer ?
#
loop_
_entity_poly.entity_id
_entity_poly.type
_entity_poly.pdbx_seq_one_letter_code
_entity_poly.pdbx_strand_id
1 'polypeptide(L)'
;AIDNFFRTNQYVELDRLRQFYVADPMKYVASKMPNGLLLTKMVISRGQVDQLRDTLVAALSSKTWLDSIPLLPATIDPEDCALVLQAALQGDQAMVAEDRFIVSLELKERCWEVFVRDSETKALQVVTSVPQVDIQPQELVEPGAKQTKSKRKKKKDEDSKTPRSLATSSVKTPTEEEAVEILNADRDLMIMLEKDDLGESAEDCAFVEALIVVLYPDLSSIYSAAETQAREKISKEKAEKAKLFERQLAAVLPRIEIHLKAMEAVSDEGLRRMLDEHLIETYCSDARKISLQYFSGEIEVPPIEN
;
A
#
# COMPACT_ATOMS: atom_id res chain seq x y z
N ALA A 1 25.21 -49.75 -16.86
CA ALA A 1 25.61 -48.83 -15.77
C ALA A 1 24.80 -47.54 -15.82
N ILE A 2 24.88 -46.76 -16.92
CA ILE A 2 24.11 -45.51 -17.12
C ILE A 2 22.60 -45.73 -17.01
N ASP A 3 22.05 -46.77 -17.68
CA ASP A 3 20.61 -47.07 -17.61
C ASP A 3 20.12 -47.39 -16.18
N ASN A 4 20.94 -48.10 -15.39
CA ASN A 4 20.62 -48.39 -13.99
C ASN A 4 20.69 -47.12 -13.15
N PHE A 5 21.71 -46.28 -13.36
CA PHE A 5 21.83 -45.00 -12.66
C PHE A 5 20.60 -44.12 -12.92
N PHE A 6 20.17 -44.00 -14.18
CA PHE A 6 18.97 -43.22 -14.52
C PHE A 6 17.71 -43.81 -13.90
N ARG A 7 17.53 -45.13 -13.91
CA ARG A 7 16.37 -45.78 -13.27
C ARG A 7 16.32 -45.57 -11.76
N THR A 8 17.47 -45.49 -11.09
CA THR A 8 17.51 -45.30 -9.64
C THR A 8 17.42 -43.83 -9.26
N ASN A 9 18.15 -42.95 -9.94
CA ASN A 9 18.27 -41.55 -9.55
C ASN A 9 17.29 -40.63 -10.28
N GLN A 10 16.62 -41.11 -11.33
CA GLN A 10 15.68 -40.34 -12.16
C GLN A 10 16.31 -39.17 -12.94
N TYR A 11 17.64 -39.00 -12.93
CA TYR A 11 18.33 -38.02 -13.77
C TYR A 11 19.70 -38.55 -14.26
N VAL A 12 20.25 -37.91 -15.29
CA VAL A 12 21.66 -38.07 -15.70
C VAL A 12 22.23 -36.74 -16.18
N GLU A 13 23.41 -36.36 -15.67
CA GLU A 13 24.19 -35.22 -16.16
C GLU A 13 24.84 -35.55 -17.53
N LEU A 14 24.73 -34.62 -18.49
CA LEU A 14 25.30 -34.78 -19.83
C LEU A 14 26.83 -34.88 -19.80
N ASP A 15 27.47 -34.19 -18.86
CA ASP A 15 28.93 -34.27 -18.69
C ASP A 15 29.40 -35.63 -18.16
N ARG A 16 28.60 -36.30 -17.32
CA ARG A 16 28.91 -37.69 -16.90
C ARG A 16 28.86 -38.64 -18.09
N LEU A 17 27.94 -38.44 -19.04
CA LEU A 17 27.88 -39.28 -20.24
C LEU A 17 29.18 -39.15 -21.07
N ARG A 18 29.74 -37.95 -21.17
CA ARG A 18 31.04 -37.72 -21.83
C ARG A 18 32.18 -38.48 -21.14
N GLN A 19 32.17 -38.53 -19.81
CA GLN A 19 33.16 -39.29 -19.02
C GLN A 19 33.06 -40.81 -19.24
N PHE A 20 31.88 -41.32 -19.62
CA PHE A 20 31.68 -42.71 -20.03
C PHE A 20 31.91 -42.94 -21.53
N TYR A 21 32.64 -42.04 -22.21
CA TYR A 21 32.98 -42.13 -23.63
C TYR A 21 31.77 -42.12 -24.59
N VAL A 22 30.66 -41.51 -24.17
CA VAL A 22 29.53 -41.23 -25.07
C VAL A 22 29.90 -40.03 -25.95
N ALA A 23 30.11 -40.29 -27.25
CA ALA A 23 30.54 -39.26 -28.21
C ALA A 23 29.51 -38.13 -28.42
N ASP A 24 28.22 -38.46 -28.36
CA ASP A 24 27.11 -37.51 -28.52
C ASP A 24 26.06 -37.75 -27.41
N PRO A 25 26.22 -37.10 -26.24
CA PRO A 25 25.32 -37.26 -25.10
C PRO A 25 23.86 -36.95 -25.44
N MET A 26 23.62 -35.93 -26.27
CA MET A 26 22.28 -35.50 -26.65
C MET A 26 21.55 -36.57 -27.46
N LYS A 27 22.21 -37.11 -28.51
CA LYS A 27 21.63 -38.22 -29.28
C LYS A 27 21.47 -39.49 -28.46
N TYR A 28 22.41 -39.76 -27.56
CA TYR A 28 22.33 -40.92 -26.67
C TYR A 28 21.09 -40.84 -25.77
N VAL A 29 20.88 -39.70 -25.10
CA VAL A 29 19.71 -39.45 -24.26
C VAL A 29 18.43 -39.52 -25.07
N ALA A 30 18.36 -38.86 -26.23
CA ALA A 30 17.18 -38.91 -27.10
C ALA A 30 16.82 -40.35 -27.53
N SER A 31 17.81 -41.22 -27.71
CA SER A 31 17.59 -42.63 -28.08
C SER A 31 17.24 -43.53 -26.89
N LYS A 32 17.87 -43.33 -25.73
CA LYS A 32 17.78 -44.23 -24.57
C LYS A 32 16.78 -43.78 -23.50
N MET A 33 16.48 -42.49 -23.46
CA MET A 33 15.61 -41.84 -22.49
C MET A 33 14.62 -40.92 -23.22
N PRO A 34 13.82 -41.44 -24.17
CA PRO A 34 13.00 -40.62 -25.07
C PRO A 34 11.88 -39.85 -24.35
N ASN A 35 11.50 -40.30 -23.16
CA ASN A 35 10.47 -39.66 -22.35
C ASN A 35 11.06 -38.69 -21.31
N GLY A 36 12.39 -38.57 -21.22
CA GLY A 36 13.02 -37.64 -20.29
C GLY A 36 12.83 -36.18 -20.74
N LEU A 37 12.74 -35.27 -19.77
CA LEU A 37 12.88 -33.85 -20.01
C LEU A 37 14.36 -33.54 -20.21
N LEU A 38 14.73 -33.21 -21.44
CA LEU A 38 16.09 -32.81 -21.79
C LEU A 38 16.30 -31.34 -21.43
N LEU A 39 17.25 -31.09 -20.53
CA LEU A 39 17.65 -29.77 -20.08
C LEU A 39 19.02 -29.41 -20.68
N THR A 40 19.60 -28.30 -20.24
CA THR A 40 20.86 -27.78 -20.76
C THR A 40 22.05 -28.64 -20.31
N LYS A 41 22.08 -29.06 -19.04
CA LYS A 41 23.20 -29.83 -18.47
C LYS A 41 22.84 -31.24 -18.05
N MET A 42 21.56 -31.57 -17.97
CA MET A 42 21.10 -32.91 -17.60
C MET A 42 19.83 -33.34 -18.32
N VAL A 43 19.47 -34.60 -18.15
CA VAL A 43 18.14 -35.12 -18.46
C VAL A 43 17.49 -35.58 -17.17
N ILE A 44 16.24 -35.18 -16.97
CA ILE A 44 15.41 -35.60 -15.85
C ILE A 44 14.31 -36.52 -16.37
N SER A 45 13.97 -37.56 -15.63
CA SER A 45 12.93 -38.50 -16.01
C SER A 45 11.57 -37.83 -15.97
N ARG A 46 10.63 -38.29 -16.81
CA ARG A 46 9.25 -37.82 -16.73
C ARG A 46 8.63 -38.06 -15.35
N GLY A 47 8.97 -39.18 -14.70
CA GLY A 47 8.44 -39.52 -13.38
C GLY A 47 8.82 -38.51 -12.30
N GLN A 48 10.05 -37.95 -12.34
CA GLN A 48 10.45 -36.91 -11.40
C GLN A 48 9.71 -35.58 -11.69
N VAL A 49 9.51 -35.24 -12.95
CA VAL A 49 8.73 -34.04 -13.34
C VAL A 49 7.26 -34.19 -12.94
N ASP A 50 6.67 -35.36 -13.13
CA ASP A 50 5.29 -35.65 -12.75
C ASP A 50 5.13 -35.64 -11.22
N GLN A 51 6.11 -36.16 -10.46
CA GLN A 51 6.12 -36.07 -9.00
C GLN A 51 6.15 -34.61 -8.52
N LEU A 52 7.03 -33.79 -9.10
CA LEU A 52 7.09 -32.35 -8.80
C LEU A 52 5.76 -31.67 -9.13
N ARG A 53 5.16 -32.00 -10.27
CA ARG A 53 3.85 -31.47 -10.66
C ARG A 53 2.76 -31.85 -9.65
N ASP A 54 2.71 -33.11 -9.21
CA ASP A 54 1.70 -33.56 -8.26
C ASP A 54 1.83 -32.81 -6.91
N THR A 55 3.05 -32.62 -6.43
CA THR A 55 3.32 -31.84 -5.22
C THR A 55 2.97 -30.36 -5.41
N LEU A 56 3.30 -29.79 -6.58
CA LEU A 56 2.96 -28.41 -6.90
C LEU A 56 1.44 -28.20 -6.93
N VAL A 57 0.71 -29.09 -7.59
CA VAL A 57 -0.77 -29.01 -7.66
C VAL A 57 -1.38 -29.13 -6.26
N ALA A 58 -0.81 -29.96 -5.39
CA ALA A 58 -1.22 -30.04 -3.99
C ALA A 58 -1.02 -28.68 -3.27
N ALA A 59 0.17 -28.08 -3.41
CA ALA A 59 0.51 -26.81 -2.76
C ALA A 59 -0.35 -25.63 -3.24
N LEU A 60 -0.64 -25.58 -4.55
CA LEU A 60 -1.56 -24.59 -5.10
C LEU A 60 -2.99 -24.81 -4.58
N SER A 61 -3.43 -26.06 -4.48
CA SER A 61 -4.77 -26.40 -3.98
C SER A 61 -4.93 -26.12 -2.48
N SER A 62 -3.86 -26.29 -1.69
CA SER A 62 -3.82 -25.97 -0.26
C SER A 62 -3.58 -24.49 0.02
N LYS A 63 -3.38 -23.66 -1.02
CA LYS A 63 -3.17 -22.21 -0.93
C LYS A 63 -1.92 -21.85 -0.13
N THR A 64 -0.87 -22.64 -0.33
CA THR A 64 0.43 -22.45 0.33
C THR A 64 1.52 -22.15 -0.69
N TRP A 65 2.77 -22.33 -0.29
CA TRP A 65 3.98 -22.26 -1.08
C TRP A 65 4.70 -23.61 -1.08
N LEU A 66 5.66 -23.78 -1.98
CA LEU A 66 6.46 -24.98 -2.13
C LEU A 66 7.90 -24.59 -2.46
N ASP A 67 8.86 -25.18 -1.75
CA ASP A 67 10.24 -25.21 -2.19
C ASP A 67 10.46 -26.37 -3.17
N SER A 68 10.87 -26.06 -4.40
CA SER A 68 11.15 -27.06 -5.41
C SER A 68 12.51 -27.75 -5.27
N ILE A 69 13.49 -27.12 -4.62
CA ILE A 69 14.87 -27.62 -4.57
C ILE A 69 14.97 -29.02 -3.93
N PRO A 70 14.28 -29.33 -2.83
CA PRO A 70 14.30 -30.67 -2.24
C PRO A 70 13.78 -31.79 -3.17
N LEU A 71 12.96 -31.44 -4.16
CA LEU A 71 12.36 -32.39 -5.12
C LEU A 71 13.23 -32.60 -6.37
N LEU A 72 14.26 -31.77 -6.55
CA LEU A 72 15.11 -31.74 -7.73
C LEU A 72 16.48 -32.38 -7.46
N PRO A 73 17.21 -32.78 -8.52
CA PRO A 73 18.58 -33.25 -8.37
C PRO A 73 19.47 -32.17 -7.72
N ALA A 74 20.28 -32.56 -6.74
CA ALA A 74 21.16 -31.61 -6.02
C ALA A 74 22.21 -30.91 -6.90
N THR A 75 22.44 -31.41 -8.12
CA THR A 75 23.36 -30.81 -9.10
C THR A 75 22.65 -29.92 -10.13
N ILE A 76 21.34 -29.70 -9.98
CA ILE A 76 20.59 -28.80 -10.85
C ILE A 76 21.06 -27.36 -10.67
N ASP A 77 21.17 -26.65 -11.78
CA ASP A 77 21.46 -25.22 -11.78
C ASP A 77 20.16 -24.41 -11.94
N PRO A 78 20.18 -23.09 -11.69
CA PRO A 78 18.99 -22.25 -11.77
C PRO A 78 18.31 -22.25 -13.16
N GLU A 79 19.08 -22.33 -14.25
CA GLU A 79 18.54 -22.30 -15.62
C GLU A 79 17.77 -23.59 -15.92
N ASP A 80 18.35 -24.73 -15.57
CA ASP A 80 17.70 -26.03 -15.69
C ASP A 80 16.53 -26.16 -14.70
N CYS A 81 16.61 -25.57 -13.50
CA CYS A 81 15.51 -25.52 -12.54
C CYS A 81 14.28 -24.80 -13.10
N ALA A 82 14.48 -23.61 -13.67
CA ALA A 82 13.40 -22.83 -14.28
C ALA A 82 12.70 -23.60 -15.41
N LEU A 83 13.44 -24.34 -16.24
CA LEU A 83 12.89 -25.19 -17.30
C LEU A 83 12.05 -26.35 -16.74
N VAL A 84 12.50 -26.98 -15.65
CA VAL A 84 11.77 -28.06 -14.99
C VAL A 84 10.47 -27.53 -14.37
N LEU A 85 10.54 -26.38 -13.69
CA LEU A 85 9.37 -25.72 -13.12
C LEU A 85 8.34 -25.34 -14.19
N GLN A 86 8.80 -24.77 -15.30
CA GLN A 86 7.94 -24.45 -16.44
C GLN A 86 7.24 -25.71 -16.98
N ALA A 87 7.97 -26.82 -17.09
CA ALA A 87 7.42 -28.10 -17.56
C ALA A 87 6.46 -28.76 -16.57
N ALA A 88 6.64 -28.53 -15.26
CA ALA A 88 5.76 -29.04 -14.21
C ALA A 88 4.45 -28.23 -14.14
N LEU A 89 4.54 -26.90 -14.19
CA LEU A 89 3.40 -25.97 -14.10
C LEU A 89 2.41 -26.11 -15.26
N GLN A 90 2.87 -26.31 -16.50
CA GLN A 90 2.02 -26.50 -17.69
C GLN A 90 0.85 -25.48 -17.85
N GLY A 91 1.04 -24.25 -17.39
CA GLY A 91 0.03 -23.19 -17.47
C GLY A 91 -0.84 -23.03 -16.22
N ASP A 92 -0.60 -23.80 -15.16
CA ASP A 92 -1.15 -23.52 -13.84
C ASP A 92 -0.71 -22.13 -13.38
N GLN A 93 -1.64 -21.36 -12.79
CA GLN A 93 -1.35 -20.01 -12.36
C GLN A 93 -0.71 -20.04 -10.97
N ALA A 94 0.57 -19.71 -10.93
CA ALA A 94 1.35 -19.56 -9.72
C ALA A 94 2.34 -18.41 -9.87
N MET A 95 2.75 -17.85 -8.74
CA MET A 95 3.88 -16.94 -8.68
C MET A 95 5.15 -17.75 -8.40
N VAL A 96 6.21 -17.49 -9.15
CA VAL A 96 7.53 -18.10 -8.91
C VAL A 96 8.46 -17.02 -8.37
N ALA A 97 9.08 -17.29 -7.21
CA ALA A 97 10.09 -16.43 -6.59
C ALA A 97 11.46 -17.12 -6.63
N GLU A 98 12.49 -16.36 -7.04
CA GLU A 98 13.89 -16.81 -7.18
C GLU A 98 14.07 -18.14 -7.95
N ASP A 99 13.21 -18.42 -8.92
CA ASP A 99 13.25 -19.67 -9.71
C ASP A 99 13.21 -20.96 -8.87
N ARG A 100 12.73 -20.86 -7.62
CA ARG A 100 12.78 -21.93 -6.60
C ARG A 100 11.45 -22.10 -5.90
N PHE A 101 10.87 -21.01 -5.43
CA PHE A 101 9.67 -21.02 -4.60
C PHE A 101 8.45 -20.83 -5.47
N ILE A 102 7.51 -21.75 -5.36
CA ILE A 102 6.21 -21.66 -6.02
C ILE A 102 5.20 -21.20 -4.98
N VAL A 103 4.48 -20.13 -5.29
CA VAL A 103 3.54 -19.50 -4.36
C VAL A 103 2.17 -19.46 -5.03
N SER A 104 1.16 -19.96 -4.33
CA SER A 104 -0.23 -19.83 -4.77
C SER A 104 -0.64 -18.36 -4.89
N LEU A 105 -1.52 -18.06 -5.85
CA LEU A 105 -2.01 -16.70 -6.04
C LEU A 105 -2.81 -16.21 -4.83
N GLU A 106 -3.53 -17.10 -4.15
CA GLU A 106 -4.27 -16.79 -2.94
C GLU A 106 -3.34 -16.41 -1.79
N LEU A 107 -2.20 -17.09 -1.63
CA LEU A 107 -1.20 -16.69 -0.64
C LEU A 107 -0.58 -15.35 -0.99
N LYS A 108 -0.26 -15.12 -2.27
CA LYS A 108 0.19 -13.82 -2.78
C LYS A 108 -0.80 -12.70 -2.44
N GLU A 109 -2.10 -12.92 -2.69
CA GLU A 109 -3.16 -11.96 -2.40
C GLU A 109 -3.25 -11.65 -0.90
N ARG A 110 -3.08 -12.65 -0.02
CA ARG A 110 -3.05 -12.43 1.43
C ARG A 110 -1.85 -11.59 1.87
N CYS A 111 -0.66 -11.86 1.34
CA CYS A 111 0.50 -11.01 1.58
C CYS A 111 0.25 -9.57 1.10
N TRP A 112 -0.42 -9.44 -0.05
CA TRP A 112 -0.78 -8.16 -0.63
C TRP A 112 -1.76 -7.37 0.26
N GLU A 113 -2.76 -8.02 0.83
CA GLU A 113 -3.74 -7.41 1.75
C GLU A 113 -3.07 -6.79 2.99
N VAL A 114 -2.00 -7.40 3.50
CA VAL A 114 -1.22 -6.84 4.63
C VAL A 114 -0.61 -5.49 4.22
N PHE A 115 -0.05 -5.38 3.02
CA PHE A 115 0.50 -4.13 2.51
C PHE A 115 -0.57 -3.08 2.22
N VAL A 116 -1.73 -3.50 1.71
CA VAL A 116 -2.87 -2.59 1.52
C VAL A 116 -3.28 -1.97 2.86
N ARG A 117 -3.47 -2.80 3.90
CA ARG A 117 -3.84 -2.33 5.25
C ARG A 117 -2.81 -1.38 5.86
N ASP A 118 -1.52 -1.70 5.72
CA ASP A 118 -0.45 -0.81 6.21
C ASP A 118 -0.44 0.53 5.43
N SER A 119 -0.59 0.47 4.12
CA SER A 119 -0.61 1.66 3.26
C SER A 119 -1.77 2.60 3.60
N GLU A 120 -2.97 2.06 3.86
CA GLU A 120 -4.14 2.84 4.28
C GLU A 120 -3.91 3.49 5.64
N THR A 121 -3.32 2.74 6.58
CA THR A 121 -3.01 3.23 7.93
C THR A 121 -2.02 4.38 7.88
N LYS A 122 -0.92 4.24 7.13
CA LYS A 122 0.09 5.29 6.95
C LYS A 122 -0.48 6.49 6.19
N ALA A 123 -1.28 6.27 5.16
CA ALA A 123 -1.96 7.33 4.42
C ALA A 123 -2.87 8.17 5.33
N LEU A 124 -3.67 7.54 6.17
CA LEU A 124 -4.51 8.24 7.12
C LEU A 124 -3.68 9.07 8.11
N GLN A 125 -2.58 8.54 8.64
CA GLN A 125 -1.68 9.28 9.53
C GLN A 125 -1.07 10.52 8.86
N VAL A 126 -0.64 10.40 7.61
CA VAL A 126 -0.04 11.51 6.85
C VAL A 126 -1.05 12.60 6.52
N VAL A 127 -2.31 12.24 6.22
CA VAL A 127 -3.34 13.22 5.84
C VAL A 127 -4.03 13.84 7.06
N THR A 128 -4.10 13.13 8.18
CA THR A 128 -4.69 13.64 9.44
C THR A 128 -3.70 14.44 10.28
N SER A 129 -2.39 14.29 10.08
CA SER A 129 -1.39 15.15 10.73
C SER A 129 -1.57 16.59 10.24
N VAL A 130 -2.20 17.40 11.09
CA VAL A 130 -2.47 18.82 10.87
C VAL A 130 -1.12 19.55 10.79
N PRO A 131 -0.79 20.27 9.70
CA PRO A 131 0.27 21.27 9.78
C PRO A 131 -0.21 22.29 10.80
N GLN A 132 0.46 22.37 11.95
CA GLN A 132 0.08 23.29 13.02
C GLN A 132 -0.03 24.69 12.42
N VAL A 133 -1.26 25.16 12.28
CA VAL A 133 -1.53 26.57 12.02
C VAL A 133 -1.19 27.24 13.34
N ASP A 134 0.03 27.73 13.43
CA ASP A 134 0.49 28.62 14.49
C ASP A 134 -0.32 29.91 14.33
N ILE A 135 -1.51 29.95 14.94
CA ILE A 135 -2.27 31.20 15.11
C ILE A 135 -1.51 31.99 16.16
N GLN A 136 -0.42 32.65 15.75
CA GLN A 136 0.08 33.77 16.53
C GLN A 136 -1.03 34.81 16.59
N PRO A 137 -1.43 35.27 17.79
CA PRO A 137 -2.38 36.36 17.91
C PRO A 137 -1.79 37.59 17.22
N GLN A 138 -2.30 37.91 16.04
CA GLN A 138 -1.95 39.16 15.38
C GLN A 138 -2.62 40.28 16.18
N GLU A 139 -1.81 41.05 16.92
CA GLU A 139 -2.24 42.26 17.60
C GLU A 139 -3.05 43.15 16.64
N LEU A 140 -4.23 43.56 17.10
CA LEU A 140 -5.07 44.56 16.48
C LEU A 140 -4.28 45.88 16.38
N VAL A 141 -3.78 46.20 15.19
CA VAL A 141 -3.22 47.54 14.92
C VAL A 141 -4.38 48.48 14.57
N GLU A 142 -4.59 49.47 15.42
CA GLU A 142 -5.56 50.56 15.21
C GLU A 142 -5.27 51.40 13.95
N PRO A 143 -6.29 52.02 13.33
CA PRO A 143 -6.11 52.84 12.14
C PRO A 143 -5.88 54.31 12.50
N GLY A 144 -4.74 54.89 12.07
CA GLY A 144 -4.67 56.34 11.93
C GLY A 144 -3.26 56.95 11.85
N ALA A 145 -2.84 57.35 10.64
CA ALA A 145 -2.42 58.73 10.29
C ALA A 145 -1.65 58.78 8.96
N LYS A 146 -1.86 59.86 8.23
CA LYS A 146 -1.54 60.10 6.81
C LYS A 146 -0.10 60.60 6.57
N GLN A 147 0.42 60.24 5.38
CA GLN A 147 1.34 60.97 4.46
C GLN A 147 2.81 61.17 4.90
N THR A 148 3.80 60.81 4.09
CA THR A 148 4.20 61.60 2.90
C THR A 148 5.08 60.82 1.90
N LYS A 149 4.98 61.20 0.63
CA LYS A 149 5.74 60.70 -0.53
C LYS A 149 7.18 61.23 -0.54
N SER A 150 8.16 60.39 -0.88
CA SER A 150 9.31 60.81 -1.71
C SER A 150 9.93 59.66 -2.52
N LYS A 151 10.47 60.02 -3.69
CA LYS A 151 10.84 59.21 -4.86
C LYS A 151 12.32 58.79 -4.86
N ARG A 152 12.61 57.74 -5.65
CA ARG A 152 13.93 57.25 -6.21
C ARG A 152 14.78 56.44 -5.22
N LYS A 153 15.44 55.32 -5.58
CA LYS A 153 16.17 54.98 -6.81
C LYS A 153 16.41 53.46 -6.91
N LYS A 154 16.51 52.99 -8.15
CA LYS A 154 16.68 51.63 -8.70
C LYS A 154 18.08 51.02 -8.43
N LYS A 155 18.15 49.76 -7.97
CA LYS A 155 19.27 48.79 -8.10
C LYS A 155 18.74 47.40 -7.68
N LYS A 156 18.16 46.58 -8.57
CA LYS A 156 18.78 45.51 -9.39
C LYS A 156 19.97 44.83 -8.70
N ASP A 157 19.71 43.75 -7.99
CA ASP A 157 20.60 42.59 -7.82
C ASP A 157 19.72 41.34 -7.66
N GLU A 158 20.13 40.27 -8.35
CA GLU A 158 19.52 38.95 -8.41
C GLU A 158 19.57 38.25 -7.05
N ASP A 159 18.41 37.79 -6.56
CA ASP A 159 18.35 36.66 -5.65
C ASP A 159 16.94 36.05 -5.77
N SER A 160 16.75 35.22 -6.80
CA SER A 160 15.54 34.40 -6.92
C SER A 160 15.62 33.25 -5.92
N LYS A 161 15.38 33.56 -4.65
CA LYS A 161 14.89 32.58 -3.68
C LYS A 161 13.54 32.10 -4.17
N THR A 162 13.53 30.94 -4.81
CA THR A 162 12.35 30.10 -4.98
C THR A 162 11.65 30.00 -3.62
N PRO A 163 10.34 30.31 -3.54
CA PRO A 163 9.61 30.09 -2.30
C PRO A 163 9.67 28.59 -2.00
N ARG A 164 10.19 28.29 -0.81
CA ARG A 164 10.22 26.96 -0.20
C ARG A 164 8.84 26.33 -0.39
N SER A 165 8.72 25.39 -1.32
CA SER A 165 7.52 24.57 -1.48
C SER A 165 7.26 23.92 -0.13
N LEU A 166 6.04 24.09 0.40
CA LEU A 166 5.58 23.28 1.53
C LEU A 166 5.91 21.84 1.20
N ALA A 167 6.75 21.21 2.02
CA ALA A 167 7.01 19.79 1.91
C ALA A 167 5.68 19.10 2.15
N THR A 168 5.00 18.71 1.08
CA THR A 168 3.93 17.75 1.14
C THR A 168 4.56 16.48 1.69
N SER A 169 4.29 16.17 2.96
CA SER A 169 4.55 14.84 3.50
C SER A 169 3.81 13.86 2.59
N SER A 170 4.57 13.10 1.80
CA SER A 170 4.05 12.00 1.01
C SER A 170 4.27 10.72 1.80
N VAL A 171 3.36 9.77 1.64
CA VAL A 171 3.47 8.44 2.22
C VAL A 171 4.72 7.78 1.62
N LYS A 172 5.68 7.42 2.47
CA LYS A 172 6.86 6.70 2.03
C LYS A 172 6.49 5.23 1.78
N THR A 173 6.85 4.73 0.62
CA THR A 173 6.89 3.29 0.36
C THR A 173 7.91 2.66 1.34
N PRO A 174 7.57 1.53 1.97
CA PRO A 174 8.50 0.84 2.87
C PRO A 174 9.75 0.41 2.13
N THR A 175 10.88 0.32 2.83
CA THR A 175 12.06 -0.38 2.30
C THR A 175 11.82 -1.89 2.23
N GLU A 176 12.70 -2.64 1.57
CA GLU A 176 12.59 -4.11 1.52
C GLU A 176 12.65 -4.70 2.94
N GLU A 177 13.51 -4.19 3.82
CA GLU A 177 13.60 -4.63 5.22
C GLU A 177 12.32 -4.32 6.00
N GLU A 178 11.78 -3.10 5.84
CA GLU A 178 10.49 -2.73 6.46
C GLU A 178 9.35 -3.60 5.92
N ALA A 179 9.39 -4.00 4.66
CA ALA A 179 8.37 -4.87 4.06
C ALA A 179 8.41 -6.29 4.66
N VAL A 180 9.61 -6.83 4.92
CA VAL A 180 9.78 -8.08 5.67
C VAL A 180 9.20 -7.96 7.08
N GLU A 181 9.51 -6.87 7.79
CA GLU A 181 8.96 -6.61 9.13
C GLU A 181 7.43 -6.52 9.13
N ILE A 182 6.84 -5.89 8.12
CA ILE A 182 5.38 -5.76 7.97
C ILE A 182 4.72 -7.14 7.81
N LEU A 183 5.28 -8.04 6.98
CA LEU A 183 4.75 -9.38 6.83
C LEU A 183 4.90 -10.21 8.12
N ASN A 184 6.08 -10.14 8.75
CA ASN A 184 6.36 -10.87 10.00
C ASN A 184 5.49 -10.41 11.18
N ALA A 185 5.00 -9.17 11.15
CA ALA A 185 4.08 -8.65 12.17
C ALA A 185 2.67 -9.26 12.07
N ASP A 186 2.27 -9.80 10.91
CA ASP A 186 0.96 -10.44 10.75
C ASP A 186 1.00 -11.91 11.19
N ARG A 187 0.46 -12.16 12.39
CA ARG A 187 0.51 -13.49 13.02
C ARG A 187 -0.23 -14.55 12.20
N ASP A 188 -1.36 -14.22 11.61
CA ASP A 188 -2.17 -15.18 10.88
C ASP A 188 -1.48 -15.56 9.58
N LEU A 189 -0.86 -14.58 8.90
CA LEU A 189 -0.02 -14.83 7.74
C LEU A 189 1.19 -15.70 8.10
N MET A 190 1.89 -15.39 9.19
CA MET A 190 3.07 -16.16 9.60
C MET A 190 2.75 -17.62 9.94
N ILE A 191 1.58 -17.93 10.50
CA ILE A 191 1.14 -19.31 10.72
C ILE A 191 0.95 -20.05 9.38
N MET A 192 0.49 -19.35 8.34
CA MET A 192 0.34 -19.92 7.00
C MET A 192 1.67 -20.07 6.26
N LEU A 193 2.63 -19.19 6.56
CA LEU A 193 3.97 -19.25 5.99
C LEU A 193 4.88 -20.24 6.72
N GLU A 194 4.60 -20.57 7.98
CA GLU A 194 5.48 -21.36 8.85
C GLU A 194 5.96 -22.64 8.20
N LYS A 195 5.11 -23.35 7.45
CA LYS A 195 5.49 -24.59 6.76
C LYS A 195 4.95 -24.65 5.34
N ASP A 196 5.81 -25.12 4.44
CA ASP A 196 5.39 -25.50 3.09
C ASP A 196 4.65 -26.85 3.09
N ASP A 197 4.18 -27.27 1.91
CA ASP A 197 3.47 -28.54 1.74
C ASP A 197 4.35 -29.79 2.00
N LEU A 198 5.67 -29.62 2.09
CA LEU A 198 6.64 -30.65 2.47
C LEU A 198 7.00 -30.60 3.98
N GLY A 199 6.50 -29.59 4.71
CA GLY A 199 6.79 -29.36 6.11
C GLY A 199 8.10 -28.62 6.38
N GLU A 200 8.72 -28.03 5.36
CA GLU A 200 9.91 -27.19 5.48
C GLU A 200 9.54 -25.82 6.05
N SER A 201 10.39 -25.32 6.95
CA SER A 201 10.17 -24.03 7.62
C SER A 201 10.48 -22.86 6.67
N ALA A 202 9.59 -21.87 6.60
CA ALA A 202 9.88 -20.64 5.84
C ALA A 202 11.10 -19.88 6.37
N GLU A 203 11.42 -20.00 7.66
CA GLU A 203 12.59 -19.36 8.29
C GLU A 203 13.90 -19.98 7.80
N ASP A 204 13.89 -21.27 7.45
CA ASP A 204 15.11 -21.99 7.06
C ASP A 204 15.46 -21.78 5.58
N CYS A 205 14.50 -21.30 4.77
CA CYS A 205 14.62 -21.30 3.32
C CYS A 205 14.77 -19.89 2.70
N ALA A 206 14.83 -18.81 3.49
CA ALA A 206 14.84 -17.42 2.98
C ALA A 206 13.61 -17.07 2.10
N PHE A 207 12.50 -17.80 2.30
CA PHE A 207 11.29 -17.69 1.49
C PHE A 207 10.70 -16.26 1.51
N VAL A 208 10.65 -15.63 2.70
CA VAL A 208 10.06 -14.30 2.87
C VAL A 208 10.82 -13.24 2.08
N GLU A 209 12.15 -13.33 2.03
CA GLU A 209 13.01 -12.40 1.28
C GLU A 209 12.75 -12.52 -0.22
N ALA A 210 12.75 -13.76 -0.74
CA ALA A 210 12.43 -14.06 -2.13
C ALA A 210 11.02 -13.56 -2.51
N LEU A 211 10.05 -13.74 -1.61
CA LEU A 211 8.68 -13.26 -1.79
C LEU A 211 8.62 -11.73 -1.89
N ILE A 212 9.34 -11.02 -1.03
CA ILE A 212 9.40 -9.55 -1.06
C ILE A 212 9.97 -9.06 -2.39
N VAL A 213 11.05 -9.65 -2.88
CA VAL A 213 11.67 -9.26 -4.16
C VAL A 213 10.65 -9.26 -5.32
N VAL A 214 9.74 -10.22 -5.33
CA VAL A 214 8.69 -10.31 -6.37
C VAL A 214 7.55 -9.32 -6.15
N LEU A 215 7.17 -9.05 -4.91
CA LEU A 215 6.06 -8.14 -4.57
C LEU A 215 6.46 -6.66 -4.60
N TYR A 216 7.71 -6.35 -4.28
CA TYR A 216 8.21 -5.01 -4.05
C TYR A 216 7.99 -4.02 -5.22
N PRO A 217 8.17 -4.40 -6.50
CA PRO A 217 8.00 -3.49 -7.63
C PRO A 217 6.62 -2.81 -7.68
N ASP A 218 5.59 -3.51 -7.19
CA ASP A 218 4.21 -3.02 -7.25
C ASP A 218 3.82 -2.23 -5.98
N LEU A 219 4.58 -2.31 -4.88
CA LEU A 219 4.24 -1.67 -3.60
C LEU A 219 4.15 -0.14 -3.71
N SER A 220 5.02 0.49 -4.48
CA SER A 220 5.00 1.96 -4.65
C SER A 220 3.64 2.46 -5.17
N SER A 221 3.02 1.69 -6.07
CA SER A 221 1.72 2.01 -6.63
C SER A 221 0.62 2.01 -5.57
N ILE A 222 0.59 0.99 -4.69
CA ILE A 222 -0.43 0.90 -3.62
C ILE A 222 -0.33 2.09 -2.68
N TYR A 223 0.89 2.41 -2.21
CA TYR A 223 1.08 3.44 -1.20
C TYR A 223 0.70 4.83 -1.73
N SER A 224 1.03 5.11 -3.00
CA SER A 224 0.61 6.35 -3.66
C SER A 224 -0.92 6.42 -3.90
N ALA A 225 -1.54 5.29 -4.26
CA ALA A 225 -2.98 5.20 -4.44
C ALA A 225 -3.73 5.39 -3.12
N ALA A 226 -3.28 4.74 -2.04
CA ALA A 226 -3.83 4.89 -0.70
C ALA A 226 -3.74 6.34 -0.21
N GLU A 227 -2.60 7.03 -0.44
CA GLU A 227 -2.45 8.45 -0.13
C GLU A 227 -3.48 9.31 -0.87
N THR A 228 -3.63 9.09 -2.18
CA THR A 228 -4.57 9.84 -3.03
C THR A 228 -5.99 9.65 -2.54
N GLN A 229 -6.39 8.41 -2.27
CA GLN A 229 -7.72 8.06 -1.77
C GLN A 229 -7.99 8.68 -0.38
N ALA A 230 -7.01 8.66 0.53
CA ALA A 230 -7.14 9.28 1.84
C ALA A 230 -7.30 10.80 1.74
N ARG A 231 -6.53 11.47 0.87
CA ARG A 231 -6.63 12.91 0.60
C ARG A 231 -8.00 13.28 0.05
N GLU A 232 -8.50 12.52 -0.92
CA GLU A 232 -9.83 12.75 -1.48
C GLU A 232 -10.94 12.56 -0.45
N LYS A 233 -10.88 11.50 0.37
CA LYS A 233 -11.87 11.22 1.41
C LYS A 233 -11.93 12.35 2.43
N ILE A 234 -10.77 12.78 2.93
CA ILE A 234 -10.68 13.89 3.90
C ILE A 234 -11.09 15.23 3.27
N SER A 235 -10.74 15.48 2.01
CA SER A 235 -11.19 16.68 1.30
C SER A 235 -12.71 16.72 1.13
N LYS A 236 -13.34 15.59 0.77
CA LYS A 236 -14.80 15.47 0.66
C LYS A 236 -15.47 15.68 2.02
N GLU A 237 -14.96 15.05 3.07
CA GLU A 237 -15.48 15.23 4.43
C GLU A 237 -15.38 16.68 4.90
N LYS A 238 -14.23 17.34 4.69
CA LYS A 238 -14.06 18.77 5.00
C LYS A 238 -15.03 19.65 4.21
N ALA A 239 -15.23 19.37 2.93
CA ALA A 239 -16.18 20.12 2.09
C ALA A 239 -17.63 19.95 2.58
N GLU A 240 -18.04 18.74 2.96
CA GLU A 240 -19.39 18.50 3.50
C GLU A 240 -19.57 19.15 4.88
N LYS A 241 -18.57 19.09 5.78
CA LYS A 241 -18.60 19.83 7.05
C LYS A 241 -18.70 21.34 6.84
N ALA A 242 -17.97 21.89 5.87
CA ALA A 242 -18.03 23.32 5.53
C ALA A 242 -19.42 23.71 5.00
N LYS A 243 -20.01 22.92 4.09
CA LYS A 243 -21.39 23.15 3.59
C LYS A 243 -22.41 23.08 4.72
N LEU A 244 -22.26 22.13 5.65
CA LEU A 244 -23.16 22.00 6.80
C LEU A 244 -23.07 23.22 7.71
N PHE A 245 -21.86 23.67 8.01
CA PHE A 245 -21.60 24.90 8.76
C PHE A 245 -22.23 26.12 8.08
N GLU A 246 -22.01 26.30 6.77
CA GLU A 246 -22.61 27.39 5.99
C GLU A 246 -24.13 27.38 6.04
N ARG A 247 -24.77 26.20 5.91
CA ARG A 247 -26.23 26.05 6.00
C ARG A 247 -26.77 26.41 7.39
N GLN A 248 -26.11 25.93 8.45
CA GLN A 248 -26.51 26.21 9.82
C GLN A 248 -26.37 27.72 10.13
N LEU A 249 -25.28 28.34 9.71
CA LEU A 249 -25.05 29.76 9.90
C LEU A 249 -26.05 30.61 9.09
N ALA A 250 -26.32 30.23 7.84
CA ALA A 250 -27.31 30.89 6.98
C ALA A 250 -28.75 30.80 7.52
N ALA A 251 -29.07 29.84 8.38
CA ALA A 251 -30.37 29.74 9.05
C ALA A 251 -30.52 30.72 10.23
N VAL A 252 -29.40 31.08 10.88
CA VAL A 252 -29.39 31.96 12.07
C VAL A 252 -29.23 33.43 11.68
N LEU A 253 -28.38 33.74 10.69
CA LEU A 253 -28.06 35.12 10.30
C LEU A 253 -29.30 35.97 9.94
N PRO A 254 -30.28 35.51 9.13
CA PRO A 254 -31.47 36.31 8.83
C PRO A 254 -32.30 36.63 10.08
N ARG A 255 -32.31 35.75 11.09
CA ARG A 255 -33.05 35.98 12.35
C ARG A 255 -32.40 37.08 13.17
N ILE A 256 -31.07 37.11 13.22
CA ILE A 256 -30.27 38.19 13.82
C ILE A 256 -30.58 39.52 13.10
N GLU A 257 -30.53 39.54 11.77
CA GLU A 257 -30.81 40.75 11.00
C GLU A 257 -32.23 41.30 11.24
N ILE A 258 -33.24 40.42 11.30
CA ILE A 258 -34.62 40.82 11.60
C ILE A 258 -34.72 41.43 13.00
N HIS A 259 -34.07 40.83 14.00
CA HIS A 259 -34.07 41.35 15.37
C HIS A 259 -33.37 42.71 15.46
N LEU A 260 -32.22 42.87 14.81
CA LEU A 260 -31.52 44.16 14.75
C LEU A 260 -32.40 45.26 14.12
N LYS A 261 -33.08 44.96 13.01
CA LYS A 261 -34.03 45.90 12.38
C LYS A 261 -35.23 46.22 13.29
N ALA A 262 -35.74 45.23 14.02
CA ALA A 262 -36.82 45.45 14.98
C ALA A 262 -36.38 46.38 16.12
N MET A 263 -35.14 46.22 16.62
CA MET A 263 -34.57 47.09 17.65
C MET A 263 -34.38 48.55 17.18
N GLU A 264 -34.16 48.78 15.89
CA GLU A 264 -34.11 50.13 15.31
C GLU A 264 -35.49 50.78 15.23
N ALA A 265 -36.55 49.98 15.04
CA ALA A 265 -37.92 50.48 14.91
C ALA A 265 -38.62 50.75 16.25
N VAL A 266 -38.12 50.19 17.36
CA VAL A 266 -38.71 50.33 18.69
C VAL A 266 -38.19 51.59 19.37
N SER A 267 -39.10 52.54 19.68
CA SER A 267 -38.77 53.78 20.38
C SER A 267 -38.70 53.64 21.91
N ASP A 268 -39.29 52.58 22.46
CA ASP A 268 -39.31 52.33 23.91
C ASP A 268 -38.00 51.67 24.38
N GLU A 269 -37.33 52.31 25.34
CA GLU A 269 -36.01 51.88 25.81
C GLU A 269 -36.06 50.59 26.64
N GLY A 270 -37.16 50.33 27.33
CA GLY A 270 -37.34 49.11 28.13
C GLY A 270 -37.53 47.87 27.25
N LEU A 271 -38.39 47.98 26.23
CA LEU A 271 -38.58 46.95 25.20
C LEU A 271 -37.30 46.71 24.42
N ARG A 272 -36.53 47.76 24.10
CA ARG A 272 -35.26 47.63 23.40
C ARG A 272 -34.22 46.83 24.18
N ARG A 273 -34.13 47.01 25.51
CA ARG A 273 -33.26 46.18 26.37
C ARG A 273 -33.68 44.71 26.40
N MET A 274 -34.98 44.42 26.50
CA MET A 274 -35.46 43.03 26.47
C MET A 274 -35.19 42.35 25.13
N LEU A 275 -35.30 43.08 24.01
CA LEU A 275 -34.95 42.56 22.69
C LEU A 275 -33.44 42.28 22.55
N ASP A 276 -32.59 43.16 23.11
CA ASP A 276 -31.13 43.00 23.09
C ASP A 276 -30.68 41.75 23.87
N GLU A 277 -31.24 41.56 25.07
CA GLU A 277 -30.99 40.37 25.89
C GLU A 277 -31.42 39.09 25.16
N HIS A 278 -32.61 39.08 24.56
CA HIS A 278 -33.09 37.93 23.79
C HIS A 278 -32.24 37.63 22.54
N LEU A 279 -31.76 38.66 21.84
CA LEU A 279 -30.89 38.52 20.67
C LEU A 279 -29.57 37.82 21.03
N ILE A 280 -28.96 38.25 22.14
CA ILE A 280 -27.69 37.71 22.63
C ILE A 280 -27.87 36.26 23.10
N GLU A 281 -28.86 36.00 23.96
CA GLU A 281 -29.06 34.69 24.57
C GLU A 281 -29.46 33.60 23.58
N THR A 282 -30.24 33.97 22.56
CA THR A 282 -30.79 32.99 21.62
C THR A 282 -29.91 32.90 20.38
N TYR A 283 -29.88 33.93 19.55
CA TYR A 283 -29.33 33.81 18.20
C TYR A 283 -27.80 33.97 18.15
N CYS A 284 -27.23 34.87 18.95
CA CYS A 284 -25.78 35.01 19.02
C CYS A 284 -25.13 33.80 19.73
N SER A 285 -25.80 33.26 20.75
CA SER A 285 -25.39 32.01 21.41
C SER A 285 -25.42 30.83 20.43
N ASP A 286 -26.48 30.69 19.63
CA ASP A 286 -26.59 29.64 18.61
C ASP A 286 -25.49 29.76 17.54
N ALA A 287 -25.25 30.96 17.00
CA ALA A 287 -24.19 31.19 16.02
C ALA A 287 -22.80 30.89 16.59
N ARG A 288 -22.55 31.27 17.85
CA ARG A 288 -21.31 30.94 18.57
C ARG A 288 -21.16 29.43 18.73
N LYS A 289 -22.22 28.73 19.12
CA LYS A 289 -22.21 27.27 19.31
C LYS A 289 -21.89 26.55 17.99
N ILE A 290 -22.55 26.93 16.89
CA ILE A 290 -22.30 26.39 15.55
C ILE A 290 -20.84 26.60 15.14
N SER A 291 -20.31 27.80 15.38
CA SER A 291 -18.90 28.11 15.08
C SER A 291 -17.93 27.28 15.92
N LEU A 292 -18.19 27.18 17.22
CA LEU A 292 -17.38 26.36 18.12
C LEU A 292 -17.38 24.90 17.68
N GLN A 293 -18.54 24.32 17.34
CA GLN A 293 -18.66 22.94 16.86
C GLN A 293 -17.88 22.71 15.56
N TYR A 294 -17.89 23.66 14.63
CA TYR A 294 -17.10 23.55 13.40
C TYR A 294 -15.59 23.59 13.68
N PHE A 295 -15.13 24.55 14.48
CA PHE A 295 -13.70 24.72 14.78
C PHE A 295 -13.14 23.66 15.75
N SER A 296 -13.97 23.08 16.62
CA SER A 296 -13.62 21.93 17.46
C SER A 296 -13.61 20.61 16.67
N GLY A 297 -14.17 20.59 15.46
CA GLY A 297 -14.32 19.38 14.65
C GLY A 297 -15.50 18.49 15.06
N GLU A 298 -16.34 18.96 15.99
CA GLU A 298 -17.51 18.24 16.54
C GLU A 298 -18.77 18.36 15.66
N ILE A 299 -18.69 19.07 14.53
CA ILE A 299 -19.82 19.14 13.60
C ILE A 299 -20.00 17.78 12.90
N GLU A 300 -20.96 17.01 13.37
CA GLU A 300 -21.31 15.73 12.78
C GLU A 300 -22.15 15.93 11.52
N VAL A 301 -21.66 15.39 10.41
CA VAL A 301 -22.46 15.25 9.19
C VAL A 301 -23.40 14.07 9.41
N PRO A 302 -24.73 14.25 9.37
CA PRO A 302 -25.65 13.12 9.49
C PRO A 302 -25.35 12.11 8.38
N PRO A 303 -25.42 10.79 8.65
CA PRO A 303 -25.16 9.78 7.64
C PRO A 303 -26.11 9.99 6.46
N ILE A 304 -25.54 10.00 5.25
CA ILE A 304 -26.31 10.03 4.02
C ILE A 304 -27.07 8.70 3.95
N GLU A 305 -28.37 8.70 4.23
CA GLU A 305 -29.24 7.58 3.90
C GLU A 305 -29.21 7.40 2.37
N ASN A 306 -28.69 6.26 1.92
CA ASN A 306 -28.75 5.82 0.51
C ASN A 306 -30.15 5.31 0.17
#